data_AF-A0A954QA01-F1
#
_entry.id   AF-A0A954QA01-F1
#
_cell.length_a   1.000
_cell.length_b   1.000
_cell.length_c   1.000
_cell.angle_alpha   90.00
_cell.angle_beta   90.00
_cell.angle_gamma   90.00
#
_symmetry.space_group_name_H-M   'P 1'
#
loop_
_entity.id
_entity.type
_entity.pdbx_description
1 polymer ?
#
loop_
_entity_poly.entity_id
_entity_poly.type
_entity_poly.pdbx_seq_one_letter_code
_entity_poly.pdbx_strand_id
1 'polypeptide(L)'
;MEDVNEPLYFNQFAERAKRHGLQYLDEAEVSSMSTSDFPPHVERMLHEVSDDTVRMEQYMDFVRNRMFRQALLCHQNATPERTIPPERIKKCSLRPTRVHLRKSRSVRVSL
;
A
#
# COMPACT_ATOMS: atom_id res chain seq x y z
N MET A 1 6.31 -18.49 17.43
CA MET A 1 4.89 -18.39 17.08
C MET A 1 4.24 -17.73 18.27
N GLU A 2 3.58 -16.59 18.10
CA GLU A 2 2.83 -16.01 19.23
C GLU A 2 1.62 -16.91 19.49
N ASP A 3 1.31 -17.14 20.77
CA ASP A 3 0.24 -18.08 21.16
C ASP A 3 -1.16 -17.56 20.80
N VAL A 4 -1.30 -16.26 20.51
CA VAL A 4 -2.56 -15.61 20.12
C VAL A 4 -2.32 -14.61 19.00
N ASN A 5 -2.96 -14.82 17.85
CA ASN A 5 -3.09 -13.81 16.79
C ASN A 5 -4.56 -13.34 16.75
N GLU A 6 -4.80 -12.05 16.99
CA GLU A 6 -6.12 -11.44 16.88
C GLU A 6 -6.26 -10.73 15.52
N PRO A 7 -6.83 -11.40 14.49
CA PRO A 7 -7.01 -10.79 13.19
C PRO A 7 -7.96 -9.59 13.30
N LEU A 8 -7.59 -8.50 12.62
CA LEU A 8 -8.31 -7.25 12.68
C LEU A 8 -8.42 -6.64 11.28
N TYR A 9 -9.60 -6.11 10.96
CA TYR A 9 -9.73 -5.29 9.77
C TYR A 9 -8.98 -3.97 9.93
N PHE A 10 -8.52 -3.40 8.82
CA PHE A 10 -7.77 -2.16 8.82
C PHE A 10 -8.59 -0.97 9.35
N ASN A 11 -9.89 -0.91 9.07
CA ASN A 11 -10.76 0.13 9.63
C ASN A 11 -10.84 0.07 11.17
N GLN A 12 -10.89 -1.13 11.74
CA GLN A 12 -10.87 -1.36 13.19
C GLN A 12 -9.51 -0.98 13.78
N PHE A 13 -8.41 -1.24 13.06
CA PHE A 13 -7.07 -0.81 13.45
C PHE A 13 -6.98 0.72 13.50
N ALA A 14 -7.44 1.38 12.44
CA ALA A 14 -7.44 2.85 12.33
C ALA A 14 -8.29 3.50 13.43
N GLU A 15 -9.45 2.93 13.75
CA GLU A 15 -10.32 3.40 14.83
C GLU A 15 -9.65 3.24 16.21
N ARG A 16 -8.95 2.12 16.46
CA ARG A 16 -8.15 1.96 17.69
C ARG A 16 -7.05 3.01 17.78
N ALA A 17 -6.30 3.24 16.71
CA ALA A 17 -5.24 4.25 16.65
C ALA A 17 -5.77 5.67 16.93
N LYS A 18 -6.94 6.00 16.35
CA LYS A 18 -7.61 7.29 16.53
C LYS A 18 -7.95 7.58 17.99
N ARG A 19 -8.37 6.57 18.76
CA ARG A 19 -8.65 6.72 20.20
C ARG A 19 -7.42 7.09 21.02
N HIS A 20 -6.22 6.84 20.49
CA HIS A 20 -4.94 7.23 21.10
C HIS A 20 -4.35 8.52 20.49
N GLY A 21 -5.15 9.28 19.72
CA GLY A 21 -4.70 10.54 19.11
C GLY A 21 -3.76 10.35 17.91
N LEU A 22 -3.79 9.17 17.30
CA LEU A 22 -2.98 8.82 16.12
C LEU A 22 -3.86 8.70 14.88
N GLN A 23 -3.31 9.02 13.72
CA GLN A 23 -3.94 8.82 12.42
C GLN A 23 -3.05 7.99 11.51
N TYR A 24 -3.65 7.34 10.53
CA TYR A 24 -2.93 6.61 9.50
C TYR A 24 -2.18 7.58 8.57
N LEU A 25 -0.86 7.42 8.52
CA LEU A 25 0.00 8.15 7.60
C LEU A 25 0.00 7.43 6.24
N ASP A 26 0.62 6.26 6.19
CA ASP A 26 0.77 5.46 4.98
C ASP A 26 1.29 4.05 5.30
N GLU A 27 1.57 3.26 4.27
CA GLU A 27 2.18 1.95 4.38
C GLU A 27 3.71 2.02 4.33
N ALA A 28 4.41 1.18 5.11
CA ALA A 28 5.88 1.16 5.10
C ALA A 28 6.47 0.59 3.81
N GLU A 29 5.73 -0.31 3.14
CA GLU A 29 6.14 -0.95 1.90
C GLU A 29 5.61 -0.15 0.70
N VAL A 30 6.48 0.69 0.11
CA VAL A 30 6.13 1.62 -0.98
C VAL A 30 5.54 0.90 -2.19
N SER A 31 6.00 -0.32 -2.49
CA SER A 31 5.48 -1.10 -3.63
C SER A 31 4.00 -1.45 -3.49
N SER A 32 3.48 -1.52 -2.25
CA SER A 32 2.08 -1.83 -1.98
C SER A 32 1.13 -0.62 -2.11
N MET A 33 1.68 0.60 -2.19
CA MET A 33 0.90 1.84 -2.23
C MET A 33 0.27 2.14 -3.59
N SER A 34 0.79 1.56 -4.69
CA SER A 34 0.29 1.87 -6.04
C SER A 34 -0.98 1.10 -6.39
N THR A 35 -1.98 1.76 -6.98
CA THR A 35 -3.18 1.13 -7.59
C THR A 35 -2.98 0.80 -9.07
N SER A 36 -1.86 1.19 -9.66
CA SER A 36 -1.63 1.16 -11.11
C SER A 36 -1.53 -0.25 -11.70
N ASP A 37 -1.40 -1.28 -10.85
CA ASP A 37 -1.42 -2.68 -11.26
C ASP A 37 -2.84 -3.19 -11.59
N PHE A 38 -3.89 -2.42 -11.25
CA PHE A 38 -5.27 -2.80 -11.52
C PHE A 38 -5.75 -2.31 -12.89
N PRO A 39 -6.69 -3.04 -13.54
CA PRO A 39 -7.37 -2.54 -14.72
C PRO A 39 -8.03 -1.18 -14.44
N PRO A 40 -8.06 -0.23 -15.41
CA PRO A 40 -8.56 1.13 -15.18
C PRO A 40 -10.00 1.23 -14.64
N HIS A 41 -10.84 0.23 -14.92
CA HIS A 41 -12.21 0.19 -14.41
C HIS A 41 -12.28 -0.18 -12.92
N VAL A 42 -11.35 -1.02 -12.43
CA VAL A 42 -11.25 -1.38 -11.01
C VAL A 42 -10.72 -0.20 -10.22
N GLU A 43 -9.68 0.46 -10.71
CA GLU A 43 -9.14 1.68 -10.10
C GLU A 43 -10.22 2.77 -9.97
N ARG A 44 -10.99 3.01 -11.04
CA ARG A 44 -12.08 3.98 -11.00
C ARG A 44 -13.14 3.61 -9.97
N MET A 45 -13.55 2.35 -9.94
CA MET A 45 -14.55 1.88 -8.97
C MET A 45 -14.04 2.06 -7.54
N LEU A 46 -12.79 1.69 -7.26
CA LEU A 46 -12.16 1.89 -5.94
C LEU A 46 -12.16 3.35 -5.51
N HIS A 47 -11.90 4.28 -6.44
CA HIS A 47 -11.99 5.72 -6.17
C HIS A 47 -13.42 6.20 -5.92
N GLU A 48 -14.42 5.62 -6.60
CA GLU A 48 -15.83 5.99 -6.43
C GLU A 48 -16.44 5.48 -5.11
N VAL A 49 -16.01 4.30 -4.63
CA VAL A 49 -16.59 3.67 -3.43
C VAL A 49 -15.89 4.04 -2.11
N SER A 50 -14.79 4.80 -2.20
CA SER A 50 -13.92 5.12 -1.07
C SER A 50 -13.96 6.61 -0.75
N ASP A 51 -14.73 6.97 0.28
CA ASP A 51 -14.87 8.36 0.72
C ASP A 51 -13.62 8.87 1.47
N ASP A 52 -12.80 7.96 1.99
CA ASP A 52 -11.57 8.27 2.70
C ASP A 52 -10.47 7.24 2.44
N THR A 53 -9.24 7.59 2.85
CA THR A 53 -8.06 6.73 2.68
C THR A 53 -8.18 5.41 3.45
N VAL A 54 -8.80 5.40 4.64
CA VAL A 54 -8.92 4.17 5.44
C VAL A 54 -9.81 3.15 4.73
N ARG A 55 -10.91 3.62 4.13
CA ARG A 55 -11.84 2.81 3.35
C ARG A 55 -11.20 2.30 2.07
N MET A 56 -10.46 3.16 1.37
CA MET A 56 -9.68 2.77 0.19
C MET A 56 -8.73 1.62 0.54
N GLU A 57 -7.89 1.82 1.55
CA GLU A 57 -6.93 0.82 2.03
C GLU A 57 -7.59 -0.49 2.46
N GLN A 58 -8.76 -0.41 3.10
CA GLN A 58 -9.53 -1.60 3.48
C GLN A 58 -10.00 -2.40 2.26
N TYR A 59 -10.44 -1.74 1.19
CA TYR A 59 -10.80 -2.43 -0.05
C TYR A 59 -9.58 -3.03 -0.73
N MET A 60 -8.44 -2.33 -0.72
CA MET A 60 -7.19 -2.84 -1.25
C MET A 60 -6.74 -4.11 -0.50
N ASP A 61 -6.98 -4.18 0.80
CA ASP A 61 -6.73 -5.40 1.60
C ASP A 61 -7.58 -6.58 1.10
N PHE A 62 -8.86 -6.35 0.75
CA PHE A 62 -9.71 -7.41 0.20
C PHE A 62 -9.29 -7.84 -1.20
N VAL A 63 -9.04 -6.89 -2.10
CA VAL A 63 -8.68 -7.19 -3.49
C VAL A 63 -7.35 -7.93 -3.58
N ARG A 64 -6.41 -7.62 -2.68
CA ARG A 64 -5.07 -8.25 -2.63
C ARG A 64 -4.98 -9.45 -1.70
N ASN A 65 -6.06 -9.78 -0.98
CA ASN A 65 -6.05 -10.78 0.08
C ASN A 65 -4.90 -10.56 1.07
N ARG A 66 -4.79 -9.33 1.58
CA ARG A 66 -3.67 -8.90 2.41
C ARG A 66 -3.76 -9.52 3.81
N MET A 67 -2.77 -10.34 4.15
CA MET A 67 -2.71 -11.02 5.45
C MET A 67 -1.96 -10.20 6.52
N PHE A 68 -0.99 -9.40 6.12
CA PHE A 68 -0.14 -8.61 7.02
C PHE A 68 0.09 -7.20 6.49
N ARG A 69 0.16 -6.23 7.41
CA ARG A 69 0.32 -4.80 7.14
C ARG A 69 1.37 -4.19 8.06
N GLN A 70 2.17 -3.27 7.53
CA GLN A 70 3.15 -2.46 8.25
C GLN A 70 2.74 -0.98 8.15
N ALA A 71 1.69 -0.63 8.90
CA ALA A 71 1.12 0.71 8.87
C ALA A 71 1.99 1.72 9.63
N LEU A 72 2.25 2.86 9.01
CA LEU A 72 2.85 4.03 9.65
C LEU A 72 1.74 4.92 10.22
N LEU A 73 1.95 5.39 11.45
CA LEU A 73 1.03 6.29 12.15
C LEU A 73 1.72 7.63 12.43
N CYS A 74 0.95 8.70 12.49
CA CYS A 74 1.40 10.01 12.97
C CYS A 74 0.37 10.63 13.91
N HIS A 75 0.73 11.72 14.59
CA HIS A 75 -0.22 12.44 15.44
C HIS A 75 -1.41 12.98 14.62
N GLN A 76 -2.61 12.90 15.18
CA GLN A 76 -3.85 13.37 14.52
C GLN A 76 -3.84 14.86 14.11
N ASN A 77 -2.97 15.66 14.74
CA ASN A 77 -2.84 17.10 14.45
C ASN A 77 -1.93 17.39 13.25
N ALA A 78 -1.23 16.37 12.72
CA ALA A 78 -0.42 16.52 11.51
C ALA A 78 -1.31 16.52 10.27
N THR A 79 -0.92 17.27 9.23
CA THR A 79 -1.59 17.25 7.92
C THR A 79 -0.63 16.68 6.89
N PRO A 80 -0.57 15.35 6.71
CA PRO A 80 0.37 14.73 5.78
C PRO A 80 0.02 15.05 4.32
N GLU A 81 1.03 15.46 3.56
CA GLU A 81 0.93 15.63 2.11
C GLU A 81 1.02 14.26 1.43
N ARG A 82 -0.10 13.78 0.87
CA ARG A 82 -0.18 12.45 0.23
C ARG A 82 0.37 12.43 -1.21
N THR A 83 0.52 13.60 -1.83
CA THR A 83 1.14 13.71 -3.16
C THR A 83 2.65 13.83 -2.98
N ILE A 84 3.41 12.94 -3.61
CA ILE A 84 4.88 12.99 -3.57
C ILE A 84 5.37 13.65 -4.87
N PRO A 85 5.70 14.95 -4.88
CA PRO A 85 6.25 15.58 -6.07
C PRO A 85 7.65 15.02 -6.39
N PRO A 86 8.02 14.89 -7.67
CA PRO A 86 9.33 14.35 -8.08
C PRO A 86 10.53 15.07 -7.45
N GLU A 87 10.40 16.37 -7.16
CA GLU A 87 11.44 17.18 -6.53
C GLU A 87 11.78 16.73 -5.09
N ARG A 88 10.85 16.10 -4.36
CA ARG A 88 11.14 15.54 -3.03
C ARG A 88 11.98 14.26 -3.13
N ILE A 89 11.75 13.45 -4.16
CA ILE A 89 12.49 12.20 -4.39
C ILE A 89 13.97 12.49 -4.67
N LYS A 90 14.28 13.60 -5.37
CA LYS A 90 15.66 14.04 -5.64
C LYS A 90 16.47 14.32 -4.36
N LYS A 91 15.81 14.59 -3.24
CA LYS A 91 16.45 14.83 -1.94
C LYS A 91 16.73 13.53 -1.16
N CYS A 92 16.24 12.40 -1.65
CA CYS A 92 16.43 11.10 -1.03
C CYS A 92 17.69 10.42 -1.57
N SER A 93 18.36 9.67 -0.70
CA SER A 93 19.37 8.69 -1.11
C SER A 93 18.67 7.55 -1.85
N LEU A 94 19.13 7.23 -3.06
CA LEU A 94 18.60 6.12 -3.86
C LEU A 94 19.65 5.01 -3.97
N ARG A 95 19.24 3.79 -3.59
CA ARG A 95 20.05 2.59 -3.78
C ARG A 95 19.33 1.64 -4.75
N PRO A 96 19.62 1.70 -6.06
CA PRO A 96 19.02 0.76 -7.00
C PRO A 96 19.61 -0.63 -6.81
N THR A 97 18.75 -1.63 -6.63
CA THR A 97 19.13 -3.04 -6.68
C THR A 97 19.12 -3.49 -8.13
N ARG A 98 20.28 -3.84 -8.69
CA ARG A 98 20.35 -4.41 -10.04
C ARG A 98 19.71 -5.80 -10.05
N VAL A 99 18.56 -5.94 -10.69
CA VAL A 99 17.98 -7.25 -11.01
C VAL A 99 18.58 -7.74 -12.32
N HIS A 100 19.36 -8.81 -12.28
CA HIS A 100 19.86 -9.48 -13.48
C HIS A 100 18.72 -10.30 -14.08
N LEU A 101 18.09 -9.80 -15.15
CA LEU A 101 17.09 -10.56 -15.89
C LEU A 101 17.77 -11.70 -16.64
N ARG A 102 17.51 -12.94 -16.20
CA ARG A 102 17.99 -14.16 -16.87
C ARG A 102 17.15 -14.34 -18.14
N LYS A 103 17.75 -14.15 -19.32
CA LYS A 103 17.07 -14.39 -20.62
C LYS A 103 16.48 -15.80 -20.64
N SER A 104 15.16 -15.91 -20.71
CA SER A 104 14.45 -17.17 -20.98
C SER A 104 14.81 -17.65 -22.39
N ARG A 105 15.24 -18.91 -22.51
CA ARG A 105 15.55 -19.54 -23.79
C ARG A 105 14.27 -19.59 -24.64
N SER A 106 14.38 -19.12 -25.88
CA SER A 106 13.35 -19.22 -26.91
C SER A 106 12.90 -20.68 -27.09
N VAL A 107 11.61 -20.96 -26.88
CA VAL A 107 11.01 -22.24 -27.29
C VAL A 107 10.79 -22.14 -28.80
N ARG A 108 11.55 -22.91 -29.57
CA ARG A 108 11.29 -23.13 -31.01
C ARG A 108 10.08 -24.04 -31.12
N VAL A 109 8.98 -23.52 -31.65
CA VAL A 109 7.88 -24.35 -32.16
C VAL A 109 8.25 -24.72 -33.59
N SER A 110 8.56 -25.99 -33.80
CA SER A 110 8.65 -26.59 -35.14
C SER A 110 7.25 -26.96 -35.60
N LEU A 111 6.80 -26.34 -36.69
CA LEU A 111 5.72 -26.85 -37.54
C LEU A 111 6.31 -27.86 -38.53
#